data_AF-A0A843HLJ6-F1
#
_entry.id   AF-A0A843HLJ6-F1
#
_cell.length_a   1.000
_cell.length_b   1.000
_cell.length_c   1.000
_cell.angle_alpha   90.00
_cell.angle_beta   90.00
_cell.angle_gamma   90.00
#
_symmetry.space_group_name_H-M   'P 1'
#
loop_
_entity.id
_entity.type
_entity.pdbx_description
1 polymer ?
#
loop_
_entity_poly.entity_id
_entity_poly.type
_entity_poly.pdbx_seq_one_letter_code
_entity_poly.pdbx_strand_id
1 'polypeptide(L)'
;MTLTILCAIISAATSATMGFVFSQYIALRKRAKEKEEKYKQEREAYQETCKYMLRKFLKDDYEYYVEEMGWCSVTDKAEVEQAYDLYHNGWNGNGQGTRYYNAIMELPEHPE
;
A
#
# COMPACT_ATOMS: atom_id res chain seq x y z
N MET A 1 34.49 39.92 40.43
CA MET A 1 33.95 40.31 39.11
C MET A 1 34.44 39.42 37.97
N THR A 2 35.73 39.11 37.87
CA THR A 2 36.29 38.29 36.78
C THR A 2 35.83 36.82 36.79
N LEU A 3 35.77 36.19 37.98
CA LEU A 3 35.35 34.79 38.13
C LEU A 3 33.87 34.54 37.73
N THR A 4 32.99 35.48 38.08
CA THR A 4 31.55 35.43 37.75
C THR A 4 31.28 35.58 36.26
N ILE A 5 32.08 36.40 35.55
CA ILE A 5 31.99 36.56 34.10
C ILE A 5 32.42 35.27 33.38
N LEU A 6 33.47 34.61 33.87
CA LEU A 6 33.97 33.35 33.32
C LEU A 6 32.95 32.19 33.45
N CYS A 7 32.31 32.03 34.61
CA CYS A 7 31.26 31.02 34.79
C CYS A 7 30.03 31.27 33.90
N ALA A 8 29.64 32.53 33.69
CA ALA A 8 28.52 32.89 32.83
C ALA A 8 28.79 32.55 31.36
N ILE A 9 30.01 32.82 30.86
CA ILE A 9 30.41 32.50 29.48
C ILE A 9 30.43 30.98 29.26
N ILE A 10 31.00 30.22 30.20
CA ILE A 10 31.05 28.75 30.11
C ILE A 10 29.63 28.17 30.11
N SER A 11 28.76 28.64 31.00
CA SER A 11 27.36 28.17 31.10
C SER A 11 26.54 28.50 29.84
N ALA A 12 26.80 29.65 29.21
CA ALA A 12 26.16 30.03 27.95
C ALA A 12 26.64 29.16 26.78
N ALA A 13 27.95 28.87 26.71
CA ALA A 13 28.52 28.01 25.67
C ALA A 13 28.02 26.55 25.76
N THR A 14 27.91 25.99 26.97
CA THR A 14 27.33 24.65 27.17
C THR A 14 25.84 24.61 26.85
N SER A 15 25.09 25.67 27.19
CA SER A 15 23.65 25.73 26.89
C SER A 15 23.37 25.85 25.39
N ALA A 16 24.19 26.62 24.66
CA ALA A 16 24.06 26.78 23.21
C ALA A 16 24.37 25.47 22.45
N THR A 17 25.41 24.74 22.86
CA THR A 17 25.74 23.43 22.27
C THR A 17 24.67 22.38 22.57
N MET A 18 24.13 22.36 23.80
CA MET A 18 23.00 21.49 24.16
C MET A 18 21.75 21.78 23.33
N GLY A 19 21.42 23.06 23.11
CA GLY A 19 20.29 23.48 22.27
C GLY A 19 20.45 23.07 20.80
N PHE A 20 21.66 23.17 20.25
CA PHE A 20 21.95 22.72 18.89
C PHE A 20 21.77 21.21 18.74
N VAL A 21 22.32 20.40 19.66
CA VAL A 21 22.17 18.93 19.64
C VAL A 21 20.69 18.53 19.79
N PHE A 22 19.96 19.17 20.70
CA PHE A 22 18.53 18.92 20.87
C PHE A 22 17.71 19.28 19.61
N SER A 23 18.05 20.39 18.94
CA SER A 23 17.41 20.79 17.68
C SER A 23 17.66 19.78 16.56
N GLN A 24 18.88 19.25 16.45
CA GLN A 24 19.25 18.21 15.48
C GLN A 24 18.50 16.91 15.77
N TYR A 25 18.40 16.52 17.05
CA TYR A 25 17.63 15.34 17.46
C TYR A 25 16.15 15.45 17.08
N ILE A 26 15.52 16.60 17.33
CA ILE A 26 14.13 16.85 16.93
C ILE A 26 14.00 16.80 15.40
N ALA A 27 14.91 17.43 14.66
CA ALA A 27 14.88 17.44 13.20
C ALA A 27 15.03 16.03 12.61
N LEU A 28 15.91 15.20 13.16
CA LEU A 28 16.07 13.80 12.75
C LEU A 28 14.79 12.99 13.00
N ARG A 29 14.18 13.14 14.18
CA ARG A 29 12.91 12.46 14.50
C ARG A 29 11.77 12.90 13.57
N LYS A 30 11.71 14.20 13.23
CA LYS A 30 10.72 14.72 12.29
C LYS A 30 10.90 14.12 10.89
N ARG A 31 12.14 14.11 10.38
CA ARG A 31 12.47 13.49 9.09
C ARG A 31 12.18 11.98 9.06
N ALA A 32 12.42 11.28 10.16
CA ALA A 32 12.09 9.86 10.26
C ALA A 32 10.58 9.62 10.13
N LYS A 33 9.76 10.43 10.83
CA LYS A 33 8.30 10.39 10.71
C LYS A 33 7.81 10.77 9.32
N GLU A 34 8.33 11.87 8.74
CA GLU A 34 7.97 12.30 7.38
C GLU A 34 8.30 11.21 6.35
N LYS A 35 9.44 10.52 6.50
CA LYS A 35 9.79 9.37 5.66
C LYS A 35 8.82 8.21 5.87
N GLU A 36 8.54 7.83 7.12
CA GLU A 36 7.60 6.75 7.44
C GLU A 36 6.20 7.03 6.88
N GLU A 37 5.69 8.26 7.03
CA GLU A 37 4.43 8.71 6.46
C GLU A 37 4.44 8.66 4.92
N LYS A 38 5.52 9.12 4.29
CA LYS A 38 5.68 9.05 2.82
C LYS A 38 5.70 7.60 2.34
N TYR A 39 6.46 6.73 3.00
CA TYR A 39 6.48 5.30 2.68
C TYR A 39 5.11 4.65 2.86
N LYS A 40 4.37 5.04 3.91
CA LYS A 40 3.01 4.56 4.13
C LYS A 40 2.07 5.02 3.01
N GLN A 41 2.12 6.30 2.63
CA GLN A 41 1.32 6.84 1.53
C GLN A 41 1.65 6.16 0.19
N GLU A 42 2.93 5.97 -0.12
CA GLU A 42 3.36 5.26 -1.33
C GLU A 42 2.90 3.80 -1.34
N ARG A 43 2.99 3.12 -0.19
CA ARG A 43 2.47 1.76 -0.01
C ARG A 43 0.97 1.71 -0.24
N GLU A 44 0.18 2.57 0.41
CA GLU A 44 -1.28 2.63 0.23
C GLU A 44 -1.66 2.90 -1.23
N ALA A 45 -0.99 3.85 -1.90
CA ALA A 45 -1.22 4.14 -3.32
C ALA A 45 -0.90 2.93 -4.22
N TYR A 46 0.19 2.21 -3.92
CA TYR A 46 0.54 0.98 -4.63
C TYR A 46 -0.50 -0.11 -4.43
N GLN A 47 -0.96 -0.32 -3.19
CA GLN A 47 -2.01 -1.29 -2.85
C GLN A 47 -3.31 -1.00 -3.61
N GLU A 48 -3.77 0.26 -3.60
CA GLU A 48 -4.98 0.66 -4.33
C GLU A 48 -4.83 0.46 -5.84
N THR A 49 -3.63 0.73 -6.37
CA THR A 49 -3.31 0.55 -7.78
C THR A 49 -3.33 -0.93 -8.19
N CYS A 50 -2.72 -1.81 -7.40
CA CYS A 50 -2.78 -3.26 -7.61
C CYS A 50 -4.22 -3.80 -7.51
N LYS A 51 -4.98 -3.36 -6.50
CA LYS A 51 -6.38 -3.74 -6.33
C LYS A 51 -7.26 -3.29 -7.51
N TYR A 52 -7.03 -2.08 -8.02
CA TYR A 52 -7.72 -1.58 -9.21
C TYR A 52 -7.40 -2.43 -10.45
N MET A 53 -6.12 -2.74 -10.68
CA MET A 53 -5.69 -3.57 -11.80
C MET A 53 -6.31 -4.97 -11.73
N LEU A 54 -6.21 -5.66 -10.60
CA LEU A 54 -6.77 -7.00 -10.44
C LEU A 54 -8.29 -7.02 -10.65
N ARG A 55 -9.01 -6.02 -10.16
CA ARG A 55 -10.45 -5.88 -10.44
C ARG A 55 -10.72 -5.69 -11.93
N LYS A 56 -9.87 -4.95 -12.64
CA LYS A 56 -9.99 -4.75 -14.08
C LYS A 56 -9.72 -6.05 -14.85
N PHE A 57 -8.71 -6.83 -14.46
CA PHE A 57 -8.50 -8.18 -15.01
C PHE A 57 -9.75 -9.05 -14.85
N LEU A 58 -10.29 -9.16 -13.62
CA LEU A 58 -11.51 -9.92 -13.37
C LEU A 58 -12.72 -9.42 -14.19
N LYS A 59 -12.83 -8.11 -14.44
CA LYS A 59 -13.87 -7.54 -15.30
C LYS A 59 -13.66 -7.96 -16.76
N ASP A 60 -12.44 -7.86 -17.26
CA ASP A 60 -12.12 -8.19 -18.64
C ASP A 60 -12.32 -9.71 -18.87
N ASP A 61 -11.97 -10.57 -17.91
CA ASP A 61 -12.27 -12.02 -17.93
C ASP A 61 -13.77 -12.30 -17.86
N TYR A 62 -14.52 -11.53 -17.06
CA TYR A 62 -15.98 -11.65 -16.99
C TYR A 62 -16.62 -11.31 -18.33
N GLU A 63 -16.21 -10.20 -18.96
CA GLU A 63 -16.73 -9.81 -20.27
C GLU A 63 -16.44 -10.88 -21.32
N TYR A 64 -15.24 -11.45 -21.31
CA TYR A 64 -14.88 -12.51 -22.25
C TYR A 64 -15.63 -13.83 -21.98
N TYR A 65 -15.52 -14.39 -20.77
CA TYR A 65 -16.06 -15.73 -20.50
C TYR A 65 -17.59 -15.72 -20.31
N VAL A 66 -18.14 -14.72 -19.64
CA VAL A 66 -19.58 -14.68 -19.31
C VAL A 66 -20.40 -14.05 -20.42
N GLU A 67 -19.98 -12.90 -20.96
CA GLU A 67 -20.79 -12.15 -21.93
C GLU A 67 -20.55 -12.61 -23.38
N GLU A 68 -19.34 -13.07 -23.74
CA GLU A 68 -19.01 -13.49 -25.11
C GLU A 68 -19.04 -15.01 -25.31
N MET A 69 -18.37 -15.78 -24.44
CA MET A 69 -18.14 -17.22 -24.66
C MET A 69 -19.24 -18.12 -24.08
N GLY A 70 -19.74 -17.80 -22.89
CA GLY A 70 -20.69 -18.63 -22.15
C GLY A 70 -20.11 -19.91 -21.52
N TRP A 71 -18.78 -20.08 -21.53
CA TRP A 71 -18.06 -21.18 -20.89
C TRP A 71 -16.64 -20.74 -20.50
N CYS A 72 -16.00 -21.43 -19.56
CA CYS A 72 -14.64 -21.13 -19.12
C CYS A 72 -13.92 -22.42 -18.71
N SER A 73 -12.77 -22.71 -19.32
CA SER A 73 -12.06 -23.98 -19.07
C SER A 73 -11.58 -24.11 -17.62
N VAL A 74 -11.36 -25.34 -17.16
CA VAL A 74 -10.81 -25.61 -15.81
C VAL A 74 -9.49 -24.87 -15.59
N THR A 75 -8.63 -24.83 -16.61
CA THR A 75 -7.33 -24.15 -16.53
C THR A 75 -7.51 -22.64 -16.35
N ASP A 76 -8.38 -22.03 -17.14
CA ASP A 76 -8.62 -20.59 -17.09
C ASP A 76 -9.30 -20.20 -15.77
N LYS A 77 -10.22 -21.03 -15.27
CA LYS A 77 -10.81 -20.84 -13.93
C LYS A 77 -9.75 -20.83 -12.84
N ALA A 78 -8.74 -21.70 -12.90
CA ALA A 78 -7.65 -21.70 -11.92
C ALA A 78 -6.81 -20.40 -11.98
N GLU A 79 -6.62 -19.81 -13.16
CA GLU A 79 -5.95 -18.51 -13.31
C GLU A 79 -6.79 -17.37 -12.73
N VAL A 80 -8.09 -17.37 -13.01
CA VAL A 80 -9.05 -16.40 -12.46
C VAL A 80 -9.13 -16.51 -10.94
N GLU A 81 -9.06 -17.72 -10.37
CA GLU A 81 -9.00 -17.96 -8.92
C GLU A 81 -7.75 -17.34 -8.30
N GLN A 82 -6.57 -17.51 -8.92
CA GLN A 82 -5.34 -16.88 -8.43
C GLN A 82 -5.42 -15.35 -8.45
N ALA A 83 -5.99 -14.77 -9.53
CA ALA A 83 -6.20 -13.33 -9.62
C ALA A 83 -7.18 -12.84 -8.54
N TYR A 84 -8.25 -13.60 -8.29
CA TYR A 84 -9.22 -13.29 -7.25
C TYR A 84 -8.63 -13.39 -5.85
N ASP A 85 -7.82 -14.40 -5.56
CA ASP A 85 -7.17 -14.56 -4.25
C ASP A 85 -6.23 -13.39 -3.94
N LEU A 86 -5.44 -12.94 -4.92
CA LEU A 86 -4.61 -11.75 -4.74
C LEU A 86 -5.45 -10.49 -4.54
N TYR A 87 -6.57 -10.38 -5.22
CA TYR A 87 -7.49 -9.25 -5.09
C TYR A 87 -8.15 -9.23 -3.70
N HIS A 88 -8.77 -10.35 -3.30
CA HIS A 88 -9.58 -10.46 -2.09
C HIS A 88 -8.72 -10.60 -0.84
N ASN A 89 -7.83 -11.59 -0.80
CA ASN A 89 -7.03 -11.90 0.38
C ASN A 89 -5.78 -11.00 0.47
N GLY A 90 -5.14 -10.71 -0.67
CA GLY A 90 -3.92 -9.88 -0.70
C GLY A 90 -4.18 -8.40 -0.42
N TRP A 91 -5.27 -7.85 -0.97
CA TRP A 91 -5.55 -6.41 -0.93
C TRP A 91 -6.93 -6.03 -0.38
N ASN A 92 -7.64 -6.98 0.25
CA ASN A 92 -8.98 -6.77 0.82
C ASN A 92 -9.99 -6.20 -0.20
N GLY A 93 -9.87 -6.62 -1.46
CA GLY A 93 -10.78 -6.28 -2.55
C GLY A 93 -12.13 -6.99 -2.40
N ASN A 94 -13.23 -6.30 -2.74
CA ASN A 94 -14.59 -6.81 -2.59
C ASN A 94 -15.58 -6.12 -3.57
N GLY A 95 -16.84 -6.56 -3.51
CA GLY A 95 -17.91 -5.97 -4.32
C GLY A 95 -17.89 -6.50 -5.76
N GLN A 96 -17.70 -5.61 -6.74
CA GLN A 96 -17.81 -5.98 -8.15
C GLN A 96 -16.80 -7.06 -8.58
N GLY A 97 -15.56 -7.04 -8.07
CA GLY A 97 -14.56 -8.06 -8.40
C GLY A 97 -14.99 -9.47 -7.97
N THR A 98 -15.57 -9.59 -6.77
CA THR A 98 -16.14 -10.85 -6.28
C THR A 98 -17.34 -11.32 -7.12
N ARG A 99 -18.18 -10.38 -7.59
CA ARG A 99 -19.30 -10.72 -8.48
C ARG A 99 -18.81 -11.25 -9.83
N TYR A 100 -17.79 -10.62 -10.41
CA TYR A 100 -17.17 -11.09 -11.66
C TYR A 100 -16.60 -12.48 -11.51
N TYR A 101 -15.80 -12.70 -10.45
CA TYR A 101 -15.23 -14.00 -10.12
C TYR A 101 -16.30 -15.09 -10.01
N ASN A 102 -17.33 -14.88 -9.16
CA ASN A 102 -18.37 -15.88 -8.95
C ASN A 102 -19.10 -16.23 -10.26
N ALA A 103 -19.43 -15.23 -11.08
CA ALA A 103 -20.11 -15.46 -12.35
C ALA A 103 -19.27 -16.30 -13.32
N ILE A 104 -17.96 -16.08 -13.39
CA ILE A 104 -17.05 -16.90 -14.20
C ILE A 104 -17.00 -18.34 -13.68
N MET A 105 -16.94 -18.53 -12.36
CA MET A 105 -16.86 -19.85 -11.74
C MET A 105 -18.12 -20.70 -11.94
N GLU A 106 -19.28 -20.06 -12.08
CA GLU A 106 -20.57 -20.71 -12.34
C GLU A 106 -20.74 -21.19 -13.79
N LEU A 107 -19.86 -20.79 -14.72
CA LEU A 107 -19.94 -21.20 -16.13
C LEU A 107 -19.62 -22.69 -16.33
N PRO A 108 -20.15 -23.32 -17.40
CA PRO A 108 -19.71 -24.65 -17.80
C PRO A 108 -18.23 -24.64 -18.22
N GLU A 109 -17.56 -25.79 -18.07
CA GLU A 109 -16.12 -25.94 -18.32
C GLU A 109 -15.77 -26.19 -19.80
N HIS A 110 -16.78 -26.45 -20.61
CA HIS A 110 -16.69 -26.75 -22.03
C HIS A 110 -17.83 -26.06 -22.76
N PRO A 111 -17.65 -25.68 -24.04
CA PRO A 111 -18.76 -25.19 -24.86
C PRO A 111 -19.81 -26.30 -25.03
N GLU A 112 -21.09 -25.91 -24.99
CA GLU A 112 -22.21 -26.80 -25.34
C GLU A 112 -22.21 -27.18 -26.82
#